data_AF-A0A931X2K2-F1
#
_entry.id   AF-A0A931X2K2-F1
#
_cell.length_a   1.000
_cell.length_b   1.000
_cell.length_c   1.000
_cell.angle_alpha   90.00
_cell.angle_beta   90.00
_cell.angle_gamma   90.00
#
_symmetry.space_group_name_H-M   'P 1'
#
loop_
_entity.id
_entity.type
_entity.pdbx_description
1 polymer ?
#
loop_
_entity_poly.entity_id
_entity_poly.type
_entity_poly.pdbx_seq_one_letter_code
_entity_poly.pdbx_strand_id
1 'polypeptide(L)'
;MTRFQTGAAVLAATIIAGAIPAFGADFYETQLRLGAESFRAGRFAEAVDYFRIANFGLLERPELLSEGLARLAMANSAAGRKDELDKTLTRFLAIERQYPSWASSAMPDEERAAFEKLLLATLPRESIASVPSLARLVARPAVDESLTPEQRRRQLESKAAAEPSNPAWPLELAREARQRRDDKTALRWAAKALGRDAGTHEAHAIRLSIFTARKDDRAAVAELSATPDEAWSLFPGIIADAFVVYTRTRNYAQADAVAPRVSDADLGRSDVATAMDAWRARLAKAAAEAATEPPAPLPNAAPDVPAVAEDATVTPPATVTPTTTAAATDVPPGSPIAGPGDVVEERTEASRGSFTGAQDRVGATLSQAKKLMSASRAAEAQRLLRDELVKTPGSRELRLALVEASCLARDWRTGESQISLVEPFRKGEDRYRFYAAVVLFETGKLEPARTLMAQAAPSLASSPYVDHYVKVILGE
;
A
#
# COMPACT_ATOMS: atom_id res chain seq x y z
N MET A 1 73.82 -58.04 7.93
CA MET A 1 74.41 -56.94 8.72
C MET A 1 73.57 -55.70 8.51
N THR A 2 73.05 -55.17 9.61
CA THR A 2 72.13 -54.06 9.79
C THR A 2 72.73 -52.70 9.40
N ARG A 3 71.90 -51.78 8.88
CA ARG A 3 71.94 -50.34 9.21
C ARG A 3 70.65 -49.64 8.81
N PHE A 4 70.05 -48.97 9.80
CA PHE A 4 68.93 -48.02 9.71
C PHE A 4 69.40 -46.70 9.07
N GLN A 5 68.51 -46.02 8.33
CA GLN A 5 68.48 -44.56 8.30
C GLN A 5 67.08 -44.03 7.96
N THR A 6 66.57 -43.25 8.91
CA THR A 6 65.37 -42.40 8.93
C THR A 6 65.48 -41.21 7.98
N GLY A 7 64.36 -40.76 7.39
CA GLY A 7 64.32 -39.47 6.69
C GLY A 7 62.95 -39.04 6.16
N ALA A 8 62.29 -38.16 6.93
CA ALA A 8 61.38 -37.07 6.54
C ALA A 8 60.19 -37.34 5.59
N ALA A 9 58.98 -37.39 6.17
CA ALA A 9 57.74 -37.15 5.46
C ALA A 9 57.47 -35.62 5.39
N VAL A 10 57.53 -35.06 4.18
CA VAL A 10 57.08 -33.69 3.89
C VAL A 10 55.57 -33.75 3.60
N LEU A 11 54.77 -33.24 4.53
CA LEU A 11 53.33 -33.06 4.33
C LEU A 11 53.10 -31.75 3.56
N ALA A 12 52.88 -31.85 2.25
CA ALA A 12 52.48 -30.72 1.43
C ALA A 12 51.02 -30.35 1.75
N ALA A 13 50.82 -29.23 2.46
CA ALA A 13 49.51 -28.65 2.69
C ALA A 13 49.02 -27.98 1.41
N THR A 14 48.18 -28.67 0.65
CA THR A 14 47.43 -28.10 -0.48
C THR A 14 46.41 -27.11 0.07
N ILE A 15 46.69 -25.81 -0.08
CA ILE A 15 45.72 -24.74 0.15
C ILE A 15 44.70 -24.82 -1.00
N ILE A 16 43.57 -25.49 -0.76
CA ILE A 16 42.40 -25.40 -1.62
C ILE A 16 41.76 -24.04 -1.33
N ALA A 17 42.08 -23.04 -2.17
CA ALA A 17 41.31 -21.82 -2.26
C ALA A 17 39.91 -22.18 -2.75
N GLY A 18 38.98 -22.39 -1.83
CA GLY A 18 37.57 -22.60 -2.14
C GLY A 18 37.00 -21.34 -2.78
N ALA A 19 36.74 -21.37 -4.08
CA ALA A 19 35.82 -20.45 -4.71
C ALA A 19 34.44 -20.68 -4.08
N ILE A 20 33.97 -19.74 -3.27
CA ILE A 20 32.59 -19.72 -2.76
C ILE A 20 31.70 -19.53 -3.99
N PRO A 21 30.85 -20.50 -4.38
CA PRO A 21 30.02 -20.32 -5.57
C PRO A 21 28.99 -19.23 -5.29
N ALA A 22 28.69 -18.43 -6.30
CA ALA A 22 27.71 -17.34 -6.29
C ALA A 22 26.26 -17.83 -6.16
N PHE A 23 25.98 -18.77 -5.25
CA PHE A 23 24.67 -19.41 -5.04
C PHE A 23 23.53 -18.43 -4.70
N GLY A 24 23.85 -17.19 -4.33
CA GLY A 24 22.85 -16.16 -4.05
C GLY A 24 22.23 -15.54 -5.30
N ALA A 25 23.03 -15.25 -6.34
CA ALA A 25 22.54 -14.51 -7.51
C ALA A 25 21.53 -15.32 -8.33
N ASP A 26 21.82 -16.61 -8.55
CA ASP A 26 20.98 -17.52 -9.33
C ASP A 26 19.61 -17.75 -8.69
N PHE A 27 19.52 -17.69 -7.35
CA PHE A 27 18.26 -17.86 -6.63
C PHE A 27 17.29 -16.71 -6.94
N TYR A 28 17.74 -15.46 -6.82
CA TYR A 28 16.85 -14.30 -6.97
C TYR A 28 16.41 -14.08 -8.42
N GLU A 29 17.28 -14.38 -9.39
CA GLU A 29 16.88 -14.41 -10.80
C GLU A 29 15.84 -15.51 -11.07
N THR A 30 15.98 -16.68 -10.42
CA THR A 30 14.97 -17.73 -10.50
C THR A 30 13.64 -17.27 -9.92
N GLN A 31 13.64 -16.57 -8.78
CA GLN A 31 12.42 -15.98 -8.22
C GLN A 31 11.80 -14.93 -9.16
N LEU A 32 12.61 -14.10 -9.83
CA LEU A 32 12.14 -13.13 -10.81
C LEU A 32 11.43 -13.82 -11.99
N ARG A 33 12.00 -14.90 -12.52
CA ARG A 33 11.41 -15.70 -13.60
C ARG A 33 10.11 -16.38 -13.17
N LEU A 34 10.07 -17.00 -11.98
CA LEU A 34 8.86 -17.62 -11.44
C LEU A 34 7.74 -16.59 -11.24
N GLY A 35 8.08 -15.39 -10.75
CA GLY A 35 7.13 -14.28 -10.66
C GLY A 35 6.56 -13.90 -12.02
N ALA A 36 7.39 -13.82 -13.06
CA ALA A 36 6.95 -13.51 -14.43
C ALA A 36 6.04 -14.60 -15.02
N GLU A 37 6.29 -15.87 -14.72
CA GLU A 37 5.43 -16.99 -15.11
C GLU A 37 4.08 -16.93 -14.40
N SER A 38 4.06 -16.73 -13.08
CA SER A 38 2.81 -16.60 -12.31
C SER A 38 2.02 -15.36 -12.70
N PHE A 39 2.67 -14.24 -13.03
CA PHE A 39 2.00 -13.04 -13.54
C PHE A 39 1.28 -13.31 -14.87
N ARG A 40 1.96 -13.95 -15.83
CA ARG A 40 1.37 -14.34 -17.12
C ARG A 40 0.24 -15.35 -16.97
N ALA A 41 0.30 -16.20 -15.95
CA ALA A 41 -0.76 -17.15 -15.62
C ALA A 41 -1.94 -16.53 -14.84
N GLY A 42 -1.97 -15.20 -14.63
CA GLY A 42 -3.03 -14.51 -13.88
C GLY A 42 -2.99 -14.72 -12.36
N ARG A 43 -1.95 -15.37 -11.83
CA ARG A 43 -1.77 -15.62 -10.39
C ARG A 43 -1.07 -14.44 -9.73
N PHE A 44 -1.73 -13.28 -9.72
CA PHE A 44 -1.11 -12.01 -9.34
C PHE A 44 -0.61 -11.98 -7.88
N ALA A 45 -1.34 -12.57 -6.94
CA ALA A 45 -0.92 -12.63 -5.53
C ALA A 45 0.41 -13.39 -5.35
N GLU A 46 0.55 -14.53 -6.04
CA GLU A 46 1.76 -15.35 -6.01
C GLU A 46 2.93 -14.63 -6.72
N ALA A 47 2.65 -13.98 -7.85
CA ALA A 47 3.64 -13.18 -8.57
C ALA A 47 4.22 -12.06 -7.70
N VAL A 48 3.37 -11.37 -6.92
CA VAL A 48 3.82 -10.34 -5.96
C VAL A 48 4.83 -10.93 -4.96
N ASP A 49 4.57 -12.12 -4.43
CA ASP A 49 5.45 -12.73 -3.44
C ASP A 49 6.81 -13.10 -4.04
N TYR A 50 6.81 -13.71 -5.24
CA TYR A 50 8.04 -13.99 -5.98
C TYR A 50 8.85 -12.73 -6.29
N PHE A 51 8.20 -11.67 -6.81
CA PHE A 51 8.90 -10.43 -7.13
C PHE A 51 9.46 -9.72 -5.90
N ARG A 52 8.77 -9.78 -4.74
CA ARG A 52 9.29 -9.24 -3.47
C ARG A 52 10.56 -9.96 -3.03
N ILE A 53 10.58 -11.29 -3.13
CA ILE A 53 11.76 -12.10 -2.81
C ILE A 53 12.90 -11.76 -3.77
N ALA A 54 12.63 -11.73 -5.08
CA ALA A 54 13.61 -11.38 -6.10
C ALA A 54 14.24 -9.99 -5.84
N ASN A 55 13.41 -8.96 -5.65
CA ASN A 55 13.84 -7.58 -5.44
C ASN A 55 14.69 -7.39 -4.18
N PHE A 56 14.58 -8.28 -3.19
CA PHE A 56 15.44 -8.23 -2.00
C PHE A 56 16.89 -8.60 -2.32
N GLY A 57 17.11 -9.57 -3.20
CA GLY A 57 18.45 -10.01 -3.55
C GLY A 57 19.09 -9.31 -4.74
N LEU A 58 18.30 -8.55 -5.49
CA LEU A 58 18.76 -7.78 -6.66
C LEU A 58 19.23 -6.36 -6.31
N LEU A 59 19.37 -6.02 -5.02
CA LEU A 59 19.75 -4.68 -4.56
C LEU A 59 21.06 -4.15 -5.18
N GLU A 60 22.04 -5.04 -5.37
CA GLU A 60 23.35 -4.70 -5.95
C GLU A 60 23.36 -4.71 -7.49
N ARG A 61 22.21 -4.98 -8.12
CA ARG A 61 22.07 -5.09 -9.58
C ARG A 61 20.93 -4.17 -10.06
N PRO A 62 21.20 -2.86 -10.20
CA PRO A 62 20.15 -1.86 -10.39
C PRO A 62 19.27 -2.12 -11.63
N GLU A 63 19.84 -2.64 -12.72
CA GLU A 63 19.10 -3.00 -13.94
C GLU A 63 18.00 -4.03 -13.66
N LEU A 64 18.37 -5.17 -13.04
CA LEU A 64 17.42 -6.23 -12.69
C LEU A 64 16.47 -5.80 -11.56
N LEU A 65 16.92 -4.94 -10.65
CA LEU A 65 16.07 -4.38 -9.61
C LEU A 65 14.99 -3.47 -10.22
N SER A 66 15.32 -2.61 -11.16
CA SER A 66 14.36 -1.76 -11.86
C SER A 66 13.32 -2.59 -12.62
N GLU A 67 13.74 -3.66 -13.30
CA GLU A 67 12.82 -4.60 -13.94
C GLU A 67 11.92 -5.31 -12.94
N GLY A 68 12.48 -5.83 -11.85
CA GLY A 68 11.73 -6.52 -10.82
C GLY A 68 10.75 -5.62 -10.06
N LEU A 69 11.10 -4.33 -9.86
CA LEU A 69 10.20 -3.33 -9.30
C LEU A 69 9.07 -2.97 -10.28
N ALA A 70 9.37 -2.86 -11.58
CA ALA A 70 8.35 -2.63 -12.60
C ALA A 70 7.32 -3.77 -12.66
N ARG A 71 7.79 -5.03 -12.68
CA ARG A 71 6.93 -6.21 -12.64
C ARG A 71 6.14 -6.32 -11.33
N LEU A 72 6.76 -6.01 -10.19
CA LEU A 72 6.09 -5.97 -8.89
C LEU A 72 4.97 -4.92 -8.87
N ALA A 73 5.20 -3.73 -9.43
CA ALA A 73 4.19 -2.69 -9.51
C ALA A 73 2.98 -3.14 -10.36
N MET A 74 3.23 -3.72 -11.54
CA MET A 74 2.16 -4.29 -12.37
C MET A 74 1.39 -5.39 -11.63
N ALA A 75 2.08 -6.28 -10.91
CA ALA A 75 1.44 -7.33 -10.12
C ALA A 75 0.59 -6.78 -8.95
N ASN A 76 1.08 -5.74 -8.24
CA ASN A 76 0.31 -5.08 -7.20
C ASN A 76 -0.94 -4.38 -7.76
N SER A 77 -0.81 -3.72 -8.91
CA SER A 77 -1.94 -3.09 -9.61
C SER A 77 -2.99 -4.13 -10.00
N ALA A 78 -2.58 -5.23 -10.64
CA ALA A 78 -3.47 -6.32 -11.04
C ALA A 78 -4.11 -7.05 -9.85
N ALA A 79 -3.43 -7.10 -8.70
CA ALA A 79 -3.96 -7.67 -7.46
C ALA A 79 -4.82 -6.70 -6.63
N GLY A 80 -5.06 -5.48 -7.11
CA GLY A 80 -5.84 -4.45 -6.38
C GLY A 80 -5.15 -3.92 -5.12
N ARG A 81 -3.84 -4.09 -4.98
CA ARG A 81 -3.05 -3.69 -3.79
C ARG A 81 -2.51 -2.27 -3.93
N LYS A 82 -3.40 -1.27 -3.89
CA LYS A 82 -3.06 0.14 -4.16
C LYS A 82 -1.96 0.71 -3.25
N ASP A 83 -2.05 0.50 -1.94
CA ASP A 83 -1.03 1.01 -0.99
C ASP A 83 0.37 0.44 -1.27
N GLU A 84 0.45 -0.81 -1.72
CA GLU A 84 1.71 -1.48 -2.05
C GLU A 84 2.23 -1.08 -3.43
N LEU A 85 1.33 -0.78 -4.37
CA LEU A 85 1.66 -0.17 -5.66
C LEU A 85 2.37 1.17 -5.44
N ASP A 86 1.80 2.08 -4.64
CA ASP A 86 2.35 3.42 -4.41
C ASP A 86 3.76 3.36 -3.78
N LYS A 87 3.97 2.47 -2.81
CA LYS A 87 5.30 2.22 -2.21
C LYS A 87 6.29 1.68 -3.25
N THR A 88 5.85 0.75 -4.09
CA THR A 88 6.70 0.13 -5.13
C THR A 88 7.12 1.17 -6.17
N LEU A 89 6.19 2.00 -6.64
CA LEU A 89 6.46 3.07 -7.61
C LEU A 89 7.39 4.14 -7.03
N THR A 90 7.20 4.52 -5.76
CA THR A 90 8.10 5.45 -5.07
C THR A 90 9.52 4.91 -5.01
N ARG A 91 9.68 3.61 -4.69
CA ARG A 91 10.98 2.95 -4.66
C ARG A 91 11.60 2.85 -6.05
N PHE A 92 10.80 2.53 -7.08
CA PHE A 92 11.26 2.51 -8.47
C PHE A 92 11.82 3.87 -8.90
N LEU A 93 11.09 4.97 -8.66
CA LEU A 93 11.59 6.32 -8.97
C LEU A 93 12.86 6.65 -8.21
N ALA A 94 12.97 6.25 -6.93
CA ALA A 94 14.18 6.50 -6.14
C ALA A 94 15.41 5.80 -6.73
N ILE A 95 15.26 4.53 -7.14
CA ILE A 95 16.34 3.77 -7.80
C ILE A 95 16.70 4.41 -9.14
N GLU A 96 15.71 4.74 -9.99
CA GLU A 96 16.00 5.31 -11.31
C GLU A 96 16.62 6.71 -11.27
N ARG A 97 16.39 7.49 -10.20
CA ARG A 97 17.11 8.76 -9.99
C ARG A 97 18.60 8.54 -9.69
N GLN A 98 18.92 7.47 -8.97
CA GLN A 98 20.28 7.17 -8.55
C GLN A 98 21.05 6.37 -9.62
N TYR A 99 20.35 5.46 -10.30
CA TYR A 99 20.87 4.53 -11.28
C TYR A 99 19.91 4.45 -12.48
N PRO A 100 20.00 5.38 -13.44
CA PRO A 100 19.08 5.44 -14.57
C PRO A 100 19.32 4.27 -15.53
N SER A 101 18.58 3.17 -15.31
CA SER A 101 18.79 1.88 -15.99
C SER A 101 17.57 1.41 -16.76
N TRP A 102 16.40 2.01 -16.51
CA TRP A 102 15.14 1.63 -17.16
C TRP A 102 15.21 1.69 -18.69
N ALA A 103 15.86 2.72 -19.23
CA ALA A 103 15.96 2.92 -20.68
C ALA A 103 16.71 1.79 -21.40
N SER A 104 17.61 1.10 -20.69
CA SER A 104 18.41 -0.03 -21.18
C SER A 104 17.93 -1.38 -20.65
N SER A 105 16.77 -1.46 -20.00
CA SER A 105 16.23 -2.73 -19.48
C SER A 105 16.04 -3.76 -20.59
N ALA A 106 16.19 -5.04 -20.24
CA ALA A 106 15.93 -6.18 -21.11
C ALA A 106 14.45 -6.60 -21.10
N MET A 107 13.58 -5.79 -20.51
CA MET A 107 12.15 -6.03 -20.41
C MET A 107 11.49 -6.07 -21.80
N PRO A 108 10.59 -7.04 -22.08
CA PRO A 108 9.84 -7.08 -23.33
C PRO A 108 9.06 -5.78 -23.58
N ASP A 109 9.00 -5.32 -24.83
CA ASP A 109 8.38 -4.03 -25.17
C ASP A 109 6.91 -3.92 -24.74
N GLU A 110 6.15 -5.02 -24.80
CA GLU A 110 4.76 -5.07 -24.34
C GLU A 110 4.66 -4.84 -22.83
N GLU A 111 5.49 -5.52 -22.03
CA GLU A 111 5.51 -5.34 -20.59
C GLU A 111 6.02 -3.95 -20.19
N ARG A 112 7.01 -3.42 -20.92
CA ARG A 112 7.50 -2.05 -20.75
C ARG A 112 6.39 -1.05 -21.00
N ALA A 113 5.66 -1.16 -22.12
CA ALA A 113 4.56 -0.26 -22.45
C ALA A 113 3.43 -0.33 -21.41
N ALA A 114 3.11 -1.53 -20.91
CA ALA A 114 2.13 -1.72 -19.84
C ALA A 114 2.57 -1.01 -18.54
N PHE A 115 3.83 -1.13 -18.15
CA PHE A 115 4.37 -0.45 -16.98
C PHE A 115 4.47 1.07 -17.16
N GLU A 116 4.91 1.55 -18.32
CA GLU A 116 4.96 2.99 -18.61
C GLU A 116 3.57 3.62 -18.59
N LYS A 117 2.54 2.90 -19.10
CA LYS A 117 1.14 3.29 -18.95
C LYS A 117 0.70 3.33 -17.48
N LEU A 118 1.09 2.34 -16.68
CA LEU A 118 0.82 2.33 -15.23
C LEU A 118 1.46 3.52 -14.52
N LEU A 119 2.72 3.85 -14.85
CA LEU A 119 3.41 5.03 -14.31
C LEU A 119 2.63 6.31 -14.61
N LEU A 120 2.27 6.53 -15.88
CA LEU A 120 1.55 7.73 -16.33
C LEU A 120 0.15 7.86 -15.72
N ALA A 121 -0.52 6.74 -15.44
CA ALA A 121 -1.83 6.73 -14.80
C ALA A 121 -1.77 6.98 -13.30
N THR A 122 -0.66 6.61 -12.63
CA THR A 122 -0.58 6.60 -11.16
C THR A 122 0.18 7.81 -10.59
N LEU A 123 1.21 8.28 -11.30
CA LEU A 123 2.14 9.27 -10.77
C LEU A 123 1.96 10.64 -11.44
N PRO A 124 2.16 11.74 -10.70
CA PRO A 124 2.21 13.08 -11.29
C PRO A 124 3.29 13.17 -12.36
N ARG A 125 2.99 13.89 -13.45
CA ARG A 125 3.92 14.02 -14.59
C ARG A 125 5.25 14.65 -14.19
N GLU A 126 5.22 15.57 -13.23
CA GLU A 126 6.39 16.24 -12.66
C GLU A 126 7.32 15.24 -11.96
N SER A 127 6.74 14.25 -11.28
CA SER A 127 7.50 13.19 -10.60
C SER A 127 8.22 12.31 -11.61
N ILE A 128 7.56 11.95 -12.71
CA ILE A 128 8.17 11.17 -13.79
C ILE A 128 9.23 12.02 -14.52
N ALA A 129 8.97 13.30 -14.76
CA ALA A 129 9.87 14.22 -15.46
C ALA A 129 11.18 14.45 -14.71
N SER A 130 11.12 14.39 -13.37
CA SER A 130 12.30 14.51 -12.50
C SER A 130 13.30 13.36 -12.65
N VAL A 131 12.93 12.28 -13.33
CA VAL A 131 13.78 11.10 -13.53
C VAL A 131 14.28 11.08 -14.98
N PRO A 132 15.58 11.29 -15.25
CA PRO A 132 16.09 11.44 -16.62
C PRO A 132 15.77 10.27 -17.56
N SER A 133 15.82 9.03 -17.07
CA SER A 133 15.49 7.83 -17.86
C SER A 133 14.02 7.73 -18.25
N LEU A 134 13.13 8.37 -17.49
CA LEU A 134 11.68 8.38 -17.71
C LEU A 134 11.18 9.71 -18.29
N ALA A 135 12.04 10.73 -18.36
CA ALA A 135 11.66 12.06 -18.80
C ALA A 135 11.00 12.02 -20.17
N ARG A 136 11.42 11.13 -21.09
CA ARG A 136 10.79 10.94 -22.40
C ARG A 136 9.29 10.60 -22.37
N LEU A 137 8.81 9.98 -21.29
CA LEU A 137 7.40 9.54 -21.16
C LEU A 137 6.46 10.70 -20.94
N VAL A 138 6.97 11.76 -20.32
CA VAL A 138 6.22 12.96 -19.97
C VAL A 138 6.77 14.20 -20.66
N ALA A 139 7.92 14.06 -21.34
CA ALA A 139 8.53 15.11 -22.11
C ALA A 139 7.49 15.55 -23.12
N ARG A 140 7.07 16.80 -22.94
CA ARG A 140 6.48 17.54 -24.02
C ARG A 140 7.44 17.39 -25.19
N PRO A 141 6.99 16.90 -26.35
CA PRO A 141 7.88 16.78 -27.47
C PRO A 141 8.59 18.12 -27.67
N ALA A 142 9.93 18.11 -27.66
CA ALA A 142 10.70 19.33 -27.74
C ALA A 142 10.35 20.04 -29.05
N VAL A 143 9.64 21.15 -28.90
CA VAL A 143 9.37 22.10 -29.96
C VAL A 143 10.37 23.22 -29.78
N ASP A 144 11.09 23.54 -30.84
CA ASP A 144 12.01 24.67 -30.79
C ASP A 144 11.18 25.96 -30.68
N GLU A 145 11.16 26.55 -29.49
CA GLU A 145 10.38 27.76 -29.21
C GLU A 145 10.91 28.98 -29.95
N SER A 146 12.17 28.95 -30.43
CA SER A 146 12.77 30.02 -31.23
C SER A 146 12.20 30.09 -32.65
N LEU A 147 11.51 29.04 -33.11
CA LEU A 147 10.86 29.02 -34.42
C LEU A 147 9.63 29.93 -34.44
N THR A 148 9.41 30.56 -35.60
CA THR A 148 8.15 31.27 -35.87
C THR A 148 6.96 30.30 -35.77
N PRO A 149 5.74 30.78 -35.48
CA PRO A 149 4.55 29.92 -35.36
C PRO A 149 4.30 29.03 -36.59
N GLU A 150 4.62 29.51 -37.79
CA GLU A 150 4.48 28.72 -39.02
C GLU A 150 5.52 27.62 -39.14
N GLN A 151 6.78 27.92 -38.83
CA GLN A 151 7.87 26.93 -38.81
C GLN A 151 7.60 25.87 -37.74
N ARG A 152 7.12 26.30 -36.58
CA ARG A 152 6.71 25.43 -35.48
C ARG A 152 5.61 24.46 -35.91
N ARG A 153 4.56 24.97 -36.57
CA ARG A 153 3.49 24.13 -37.13
C ARG A 153 4.05 23.12 -38.12
N ARG A 154 4.88 23.54 -39.08
CA ARG A 154 5.47 22.62 -40.07
C ARG A 154 6.33 21.55 -39.42
N GLN A 155 7.11 21.90 -38.39
CA GLN A 155 7.89 20.95 -37.62
C GLN A 155 6.98 19.94 -36.92
N LEU A 156 5.95 20.41 -36.22
CA LEU A 156 4.99 19.55 -35.54
C LEU A 156 4.21 18.65 -36.50
N GLU A 157 3.78 19.15 -37.66
CA GLU A 157 3.11 18.36 -38.71
C GLU A 157 4.05 17.30 -39.29
N SER A 158 5.32 17.66 -39.54
CA SER A 158 6.35 16.73 -39.99
C SER A 158 6.59 15.61 -38.97
N LYS A 159 6.73 15.94 -37.68
CA LYS A 159 6.89 14.96 -36.61
C LYS A 159 5.63 14.09 -36.42
N ALA A 160 4.44 14.69 -36.52
CA ALA A 160 3.17 13.96 -36.47
C ALA A 160 2.99 12.98 -37.65
N ALA A 161 3.63 13.26 -38.79
CA ALA A 161 3.68 12.40 -39.96
C ALA A 161 4.74 11.29 -39.81
N ALA A 162 5.90 11.62 -39.24
CA ALA A 162 6.96 10.65 -38.95
C ALA A 162 6.56 9.62 -37.87
N GLU A 163 5.79 10.05 -36.88
CA GLU A 163 5.30 9.22 -35.77
C GLU A 163 3.76 9.19 -35.74
N PRO A 164 3.12 8.43 -36.66
CA PRO A 164 1.67 8.44 -36.82
C PRO A 164 0.90 7.79 -35.67
N SER A 165 1.56 6.98 -34.83
CA SER A 165 0.95 6.33 -33.65
C SER A 165 1.00 7.20 -32.40
N ASN A 166 1.91 8.17 -32.31
CA ASN A 166 2.13 8.94 -31.08
C ASN A 166 1.03 10.03 -30.90
N PRO A 167 0.21 9.98 -29.83
CA PRO A 167 -0.87 10.95 -29.60
C PRO A 167 -0.37 12.34 -29.17
N ALA A 168 0.89 12.48 -28.76
CA ALA A 168 1.46 13.75 -28.31
C ALA A 168 1.55 14.78 -29.45
N TRP A 169 1.89 14.37 -30.67
CA TRP A 169 2.04 15.31 -31.79
C TRP A 169 0.73 15.98 -32.21
N PRO A 170 -0.39 15.25 -32.40
CA PRO A 170 -1.69 15.87 -32.60
C PRO A 170 -2.11 16.76 -31.43
N LEU A 171 -1.80 16.38 -30.19
CA LEU A 171 -2.13 17.21 -29.03
C LEU A 171 -1.38 18.55 -29.05
N GLU A 172 -0.09 18.57 -29.38
CA GLU A 172 0.64 19.83 -29.56
C GLU A 172 0.07 20.69 -30.68
N LEU A 173 -0.27 20.08 -31.81
CA LEU A 173 -0.91 20.79 -32.92
C LEU A 173 -2.26 21.39 -32.52
N ALA A 174 -3.00 20.72 -31.63
CA ALA A 174 -4.24 21.24 -31.07
C ALA A 174 -3.97 22.46 -30.17
N ARG A 175 -2.95 22.42 -29.30
CA ARG A 175 -2.56 23.55 -28.45
C ARG A 175 -2.09 24.75 -29.25
N GLU A 176 -1.18 24.54 -30.21
CA GLU A 176 -0.68 25.61 -31.09
C GLU A 176 -1.82 26.25 -31.90
N ALA A 177 -2.77 25.45 -32.38
CA ALA A 177 -3.97 25.97 -33.02
C ALA A 177 -4.86 26.77 -32.06
N ARG A 178 -5.03 26.30 -30.82
CA ARG A 178 -5.80 27.01 -29.79
C ARG A 178 -5.15 28.34 -29.38
N GLN A 179 -3.82 28.38 -29.27
CA GLN A 179 -3.08 29.61 -28.99
C GLN A 179 -3.29 30.66 -30.09
N ARG A 180 -3.39 30.23 -31.34
CA ARG A 180 -3.74 31.08 -32.50
C ARG A 180 -5.23 31.38 -32.63
N ARG A 181 -6.07 30.91 -31.69
CA ARG A 181 -7.55 30.98 -31.72
C ARG A 181 -8.16 30.34 -32.97
N ASP A 182 -7.46 29.38 -33.59
CA ASP A 182 -7.94 28.57 -34.70
C ASP A 182 -8.65 27.31 -34.18
N ASP A 183 -9.84 27.54 -33.64
CA ASP A 183 -10.65 26.54 -32.96
C ASP A 183 -11.03 25.35 -33.86
N LYS A 184 -11.20 25.59 -35.16
CA LYS A 184 -11.53 24.52 -36.12
C LYS A 184 -10.35 23.55 -36.27
N THR A 185 -9.14 24.09 -36.43
CA THR A 185 -7.94 23.27 -36.52
C THR A 185 -7.62 22.59 -35.18
N ALA A 186 -7.83 23.29 -34.06
CA ALA A 186 -7.64 22.72 -32.73
C ALA A 186 -8.54 21.51 -32.47
N LEU A 187 -9.85 21.61 -32.77
CA LEU A 187 -10.80 20.49 -32.67
C LEU A 187 -10.37 19.30 -33.52
N ARG A 188 -9.94 19.54 -34.77
CA ARG A 188 -9.50 18.47 -35.67
C ARG A 188 -8.32 17.69 -35.10
N TRP A 189 -7.32 18.40 -34.57
CA TRP A 189 -6.12 17.76 -34.03
C TRP A 189 -6.37 17.11 -32.67
N ALA A 190 -7.20 17.70 -31.80
CA ALA A 190 -7.61 17.08 -30.55
C ALA A 190 -8.41 15.78 -30.80
N ALA A 191 -9.31 15.77 -31.78
CA ALA A 191 -10.01 14.55 -32.20
C ALA A 191 -9.04 13.48 -32.74
N LYS A 192 -8.00 13.90 -33.49
CA LYS A 192 -6.95 12.98 -33.95
C LYS A 192 -6.09 12.43 -32.81
N ALA A 193 -5.84 13.21 -31.75
CA ALA A 193 -5.18 12.73 -30.54
C ALA A 193 -6.03 11.64 -29.86
N LEU A 194 -7.33 11.90 -29.65
CA LEU A 194 -8.27 10.95 -29.05
C LEU A 194 -8.46 9.67 -29.87
N GLY A 195 -8.40 9.77 -31.21
CA GLY A 195 -8.44 8.60 -32.08
C GLY A 195 -7.20 7.71 -31.98
N ARG A 196 -6.08 8.22 -31.46
CA ARG A 196 -4.84 7.46 -31.20
C ARG A 196 -4.82 6.94 -29.77
N ASP A 197 -5.26 7.76 -28.83
CA ASP A 197 -5.37 7.41 -27.42
C ASP A 197 -6.61 8.09 -26.81
N ALA A 198 -7.64 7.28 -26.53
CA ALA A 198 -8.87 7.75 -25.90
C ALA A 198 -8.65 8.25 -24.46
N GLY A 199 -7.54 7.87 -23.82
CA GLY A 199 -7.15 8.33 -22.49
C GLY A 199 -6.49 9.72 -22.47
N THR A 200 -6.37 10.41 -23.60
CA THR A 200 -5.77 11.75 -23.66
C THR A 200 -6.71 12.80 -23.05
N HIS A 201 -6.73 12.90 -21.72
CA HIS A 201 -7.60 13.79 -20.93
C HIS A 201 -7.53 15.26 -21.36
N GLU A 202 -6.36 15.74 -21.77
CA GLU A 202 -6.18 17.12 -22.21
C GLU A 202 -6.87 17.43 -23.55
N ALA A 203 -6.99 16.43 -24.43
CA ALA A 203 -7.71 16.60 -25.68
C ALA A 203 -9.22 16.80 -25.43
N HIS A 204 -9.78 16.14 -24.41
CA HIS A 204 -11.13 16.40 -23.93
C HIS A 204 -11.27 17.84 -23.40
N ALA A 205 -10.34 18.29 -22.55
CA ALA A 205 -10.33 19.66 -22.02
C ALA A 205 -10.30 20.71 -23.14
N ILE A 206 -9.44 20.53 -24.15
CA ILE A 206 -9.36 21.43 -25.31
C ILE A 206 -10.68 21.44 -26.08
N ARG A 207 -11.26 20.27 -26.39
CA ARG A 207 -12.53 20.17 -27.14
C ARG A 207 -13.68 20.82 -26.38
N LEU A 208 -13.83 20.50 -25.10
CA LEU A 208 -14.88 21.03 -24.24
C LEU A 208 -14.80 22.56 -24.16
N SER A 209 -13.62 23.12 -23.87
CA SER A 209 -13.46 24.58 -23.79
C SER A 209 -13.81 25.29 -25.10
N ILE A 210 -13.53 24.67 -26.25
CA ILE A 210 -13.92 25.20 -27.57
C ILE A 210 -15.43 25.13 -27.76
N PHE A 211 -16.08 24.00 -27.45
CA PHE A 211 -17.55 23.88 -27.57
C PHE A 211 -18.28 24.85 -26.65
N THR A 212 -17.82 24.99 -25.41
CA THR A 212 -18.36 25.95 -24.44
C THR A 212 -18.26 27.39 -24.95
N ALA A 213 -17.08 27.79 -25.44
CA ALA A 213 -16.83 29.12 -25.99
C ALA A 213 -17.67 29.43 -27.25
N ARG A 214 -17.88 28.43 -28.11
CA ARG A 214 -18.73 28.54 -29.30
C ARG A 214 -20.23 28.48 -29.02
N LYS A 215 -20.61 28.23 -27.77
CA LYS A 215 -21.99 27.96 -27.35
C LYS A 215 -22.62 26.75 -28.04
N ASP A 216 -21.82 25.77 -28.43
CA ASP A 216 -22.29 24.51 -28.99
C ASP A 216 -22.59 23.52 -27.85
N ASP A 217 -23.71 23.77 -27.16
CA ASP A 217 -24.12 23.00 -25.98
C ASP A 217 -24.30 21.51 -26.26
N ARG A 218 -24.77 21.17 -27.46
CA ARG A 218 -24.99 19.77 -27.83
C ARG A 218 -23.67 19.02 -27.92
N ALA A 219 -22.68 19.60 -28.60
CA ALA A 219 -21.34 19.01 -28.68
C ALA A 219 -20.66 18.98 -27.30
N ALA A 220 -20.81 20.04 -26.50
CA ALA A 220 -20.24 20.12 -25.16
C ALA A 220 -20.80 19.05 -24.21
N VAL A 221 -22.11 18.83 -24.19
CA VAL A 221 -22.73 17.76 -23.36
C VAL A 221 -22.24 16.38 -23.81
N ALA A 222 -22.16 16.13 -25.12
CA ALA A 222 -21.62 14.87 -25.63
C ALA A 222 -20.15 14.68 -25.23
N GLU A 223 -19.34 15.74 -25.24
CA GLU A 223 -17.95 15.71 -24.77
C GLU A 223 -17.86 15.40 -23.27
N LEU A 224 -18.70 16.03 -22.43
CA LEU A 224 -18.75 15.80 -20.99
C LEU A 224 -19.08 14.34 -20.66
N SER A 225 -20.03 13.73 -21.39
CA SER A 225 -20.36 12.32 -21.22
C SER A 225 -19.26 11.36 -21.69
N ALA A 226 -18.40 11.81 -22.63
CA ALA A 226 -17.27 11.03 -23.12
C ALA A 226 -15.97 11.26 -22.33
N THR A 227 -15.96 12.23 -21.40
CA THR A 227 -14.77 12.62 -20.63
C THR A 227 -14.56 11.62 -19.47
N PRO A 228 -13.41 10.94 -19.38
CA PRO A 228 -13.10 10.04 -18.28
C PRO A 228 -13.09 10.75 -16.93
N ASP A 229 -13.47 10.04 -15.86
CA ASP A 229 -13.56 10.59 -14.49
C ASP A 229 -12.22 11.21 -14.02
N GLU A 230 -11.09 10.64 -14.43
CA GLU A 230 -9.75 11.12 -14.09
C GLU A 230 -9.47 12.51 -14.67
N ALA A 231 -10.04 12.85 -15.82
CA ALA A 231 -9.83 14.14 -16.48
C ALA A 231 -10.36 15.30 -15.62
N TRP A 232 -11.45 15.09 -14.88
CA TRP A 232 -12.06 16.09 -14.01
C TRP A 232 -11.13 16.52 -12.87
N SER A 233 -10.26 15.62 -12.41
CA SER A 233 -9.28 15.90 -11.36
C SER A 233 -8.02 16.56 -11.92
N LEU A 234 -7.62 16.20 -13.14
CA LEU A 234 -6.38 16.70 -13.77
C LEU A 234 -6.55 18.08 -14.39
N PHE A 235 -7.75 18.44 -14.85
CA PHE A 235 -8.02 19.70 -15.54
C PHE A 235 -9.20 20.43 -14.89
N PRO A 236 -8.97 21.24 -13.84
CA PRO A 236 -10.03 21.98 -13.15
C PRO A 236 -10.89 22.85 -14.08
N GLY A 237 -10.33 23.34 -15.19
CA GLY A 237 -11.08 24.08 -16.21
C GLY A 237 -12.25 23.30 -16.84
N ILE A 238 -12.20 21.96 -16.86
CA ILE A 238 -13.32 21.11 -17.28
C ILE A 238 -14.52 21.32 -16.37
N ILE A 239 -14.32 21.48 -15.05
CA ILE A 239 -15.40 21.69 -14.08
C ILE A 239 -16.10 23.02 -14.35
N ALA A 240 -15.33 24.08 -14.61
CA ALA A 240 -15.87 25.39 -14.96
C ALA A 240 -16.68 25.35 -16.27
N ASP A 241 -16.13 24.72 -17.31
CA ASP A 241 -16.82 24.56 -18.59
C ASP A 241 -18.09 23.71 -18.45
N ALA A 242 -18.04 22.61 -17.68
CA ALA A 242 -19.18 21.76 -17.39
C ALA A 242 -20.30 22.54 -16.67
N PHE A 243 -19.94 23.33 -15.66
CA PHE A 243 -20.89 24.17 -14.94
C PHE A 243 -21.60 25.17 -15.86
N VAL A 244 -20.86 25.84 -16.75
CA VAL A 244 -21.43 26.77 -17.74
C VAL A 244 -22.41 26.04 -18.67
N VAL A 245 -22.02 24.88 -19.19
CA VAL A 245 -22.83 24.08 -20.11
C VAL A 245 -24.09 23.55 -19.43
N TYR A 246 -24.00 22.99 -18.23
CA TYR A 246 -25.16 22.48 -17.48
C TYR A 246 -26.13 23.60 -17.08
N THR A 247 -25.62 24.77 -16.71
CA THR A 247 -26.46 25.93 -16.40
C THR A 247 -27.20 26.42 -17.64
N ARG A 248 -26.51 26.54 -18.79
CA ARG A 248 -27.09 27.02 -20.06
C ARG A 248 -28.13 26.05 -20.63
N THR A 249 -27.89 24.75 -20.51
CA THR A 249 -28.81 23.69 -20.92
C THR A 249 -29.92 23.39 -19.90
N ARG A 250 -29.94 24.09 -18.77
CA ARG A 250 -30.90 23.89 -17.66
C ARG A 250 -30.85 22.50 -17.03
N ASN A 251 -29.72 21.81 -17.14
CA ASN A 251 -29.47 20.56 -16.41
C ASN A 251 -29.02 20.89 -14.98
N TYR A 252 -29.94 21.43 -14.19
CA TYR A 252 -29.60 22.02 -12.88
C TYR A 252 -29.15 20.99 -11.84
N ALA A 253 -29.61 19.73 -11.94
CA ALA A 253 -29.14 18.67 -11.04
C ALA A 253 -27.62 18.44 -11.20
N GLN A 254 -27.13 18.41 -12.45
CA GLN A 254 -25.70 18.31 -12.71
C GLN A 254 -24.96 19.60 -12.38
N ALA A 255 -25.55 20.77 -12.65
CA ALA A 255 -24.99 22.06 -12.27
C ALA A 255 -24.79 22.17 -10.75
N ASP A 256 -25.77 21.75 -9.94
CA ASP A 256 -25.72 21.73 -8.48
C ASP A 256 -24.58 20.84 -7.95
N ALA A 257 -24.34 19.70 -8.61
CA ALA A 257 -23.26 18.78 -8.24
C ALA A 257 -21.86 19.34 -8.53
N VAL A 258 -21.70 20.13 -9.59
CA VAL A 258 -20.39 20.67 -10.00
C VAL A 258 -20.11 22.07 -9.48
N ALA A 259 -21.12 22.88 -9.15
CA ALA A 259 -20.96 24.26 -8.70
C ALA A 259 -19.99 24.42 -7.51
N PRO A 260 -20.05 23.58 -6.45
CA PRO A 260 -19.13 23.68 -5.32
C PRO A 260 -17.67 23.35 -5.66
N ARG A 261 -17.40 22.78 -6.83
CA ARG A 261 -16.08 22.34 -7.28
C ARG A 261 -15.42 23.35 -8.23
N VAL A 262 -16.14 24.40 -8.65
CA VAL A 262 -15.59 25.45 -9.51
C VAL A 262 -14.51 26.21 -8.73
N SER A 263 -13.31 26.34 -9.32
CA SER A 263 -12.17 26.97 -8.66
C SER A 263 -12.32 28.50 -8.59
N ASP A 264 -11.73 29.13 -7.58
CA ASP A 264 -11.72 30.60 -7.46
C ASP A 264 -11.07 31.29 -8.68
N ALA A 265 -10.08 30.65 -9.30
CA ALA A 265 -9.43 31.15 -10.51
C ALA A 265 -10.41 31.21 -11.70
N ASP A 266 -11.32 30.24 -11.81
CA ASP A 266 -12.30 30.18 -12.89
C ASP A 266 -13.48 31.13 -12.69
N LEU A 267 -13.77 31.56 -11.46
CA LEU A 267 -14.81 32.56 -11.18
C LEU A 267 -14.54 33.90 -11.86
N GLY A 268 -13.28 34.21 -12.17
CA GLY A 268 -12.90 35.40 -12.94
C GLY A 268 -13.31 35.35 -14.42
N ARG A 269 -13.70 34.19 -14.95
CA ARG A 269 -14.14 34.06 -16.34
C ARG A 269 -15.56 34.61 -16.50
N SER A 270 -15.78 35.49 -17.48
CA SER A 270 -17.07 36.15 -17.69
C SER A 270 -18.25 35.21 -17.95
N ASP A 271 -18.01 34.07 -18.60
CA ASP A 271 -19.02 33.04 -18.87
C ASP A 271 -19.40 32.27 -17.61
N VAL A 272 -18.42 31.92 -16.78
CA VAL A 272 -18.63 31.28 -15.47
C VAL A 272 -19.37 32.21 -14.52
N ALA A 273 -19.00 33.49 -14.45
CA ALA A 273 -19.70 34.48 -13.65
C ALA A 273 -21.17 34.61 -14.06
N THR A 274 -21.45 34.69 -15.36
CA THR A 274 -22.82 34.73 -15.89
C THR A 274 -23.61 33.47 -15.52
N ALA A 275 -22.98 32.29 -15.59
CA ALA A 275 -23.60 31.04 -15.17
C ALA A 275 -23.85 31.01 -13.65
N MET A 276 -22.94 31.52 -12.82
CA MET A 276 -23.11 31.59 -11.37
C MET A 276 -24.27 32.50 -10.98
N ASP A 277 -24.44 33.63 -11.64
CA ASP A 277 -25.57 34.53 -11.40
C ASP A 277 -26.90 33.88 -11.79
N ALA A 278 -26.96 33.22 -12.94
CA ALA A 278 -28.15 32.48 -13.37
C ALA A 278 -28.50 31.33 -12.40
N TRP A 279 -27.49 30.62 -11.92
CA TRP A 279 -27.64 29.54 -10.94
C TRP A 279 -28.12 30.04 -9.58
N ARG A 280 -27.55 31.12 -9.06
CA ARG A 280 -27.99 31.77 -7.80
C ARG A 280 -29.40 32.32 -7.90
N ALA A 281 -29.73 32.98 -9.01
CA ALA A 281 -31.08 33.50 -9.26
C ALA A 281 -32.12 32.36 -9.26
N ARG A 282 -31.78 31.21 -9.84
CA ARG A 282 -32.63 30.01 -9.78
C ARG A 282 -32.82 29.50 -8.35
N LEU A 283 -31.74 29.39 -7.58
CA LEU A 283 -31.83 28.94 -6.18
C LEU A 283 -32.69 29.89 -5.33
N ALA A 284 -32.52 31.20 -5.51
CA ALA A 284 -33.35 32.20 -4.83
C ALA A 284 -34.83 32.07 -5.21
N LYS A 285 -35.13 31.84 -6.50
CA LYS A 285 -36.49 31.60 -6.96
C LYS A 285 -37.10 30.33 -6.38
N ALA A 286 -36.37 29.22 -6.39
CA ALA A 286 -36.83 27.95 -5.82
C ALA A 286 -37.07 28.05 -4.30
N ALA A 287 -36.21 28.78 -3.59
CA ALA A 287 -36.40 29.07 -2.16
C ALA A 287 -37.65 29.93 -1.90
N ALA A 288 -37.93 30.92 -2.76
CA ALA A 288 -39.14 31.74 -2.67
C ALA A 288 -40.41 30.92 -2.95
N GLU A 289 -40.39 30.03 -3.94
CA GLU A 289 -41.50 29.12 -4.26
C GLU A 289 -41.77 28.15 -3.10
N ALA A 290 -40.71 27.56 -2.53
CA ALA A 290 -40.82 26.69 -1.35
C ALA A 290 -41.35 27.42 -0.11
N ALA A 291 -41.05 28.71 0.05
CA ALA A 291 -41.58 29.52 1.16
C ALA A 291 -43.06 29.89 0.98
N THR A 292 -43.58 29.89 -0.25
CA THR A 292 -45.00 30.15 -0.53
C THR A 292 -45.89 28.91 -0.45
N GLU A 293 -45.30 27.72 -0.47
CA GLU A 293 -46.05 26.48 -0.26
C GLU A 293 -46.47 26.40 1.22
N PRO A 294 -47.78 26.42 1.54
CA PRO A 294 -48.24 26.33 2.92
C PRO A 294 -47.66 25.08 3.57
N PRO A 295 -47.17 25.16 4.83
CA PRO A 295 -46.62 23.99 5.50
C PRO A 295 -47.64 22.86 5.41
N ALA A 296 -47.21 21.74 4.84
CA ALA A 296 -48.07 20.56 4.67
C ALA A 296 -48.83 20.34 5.97
N PRO A 297 -50.17 20.21 5.92
CA PRO A 297 -50.98 20.05 7.13
C PRO A 297 -50.37 18.91 7.94
N LEU A 298 -49.99 19.22 9.18
CA LEU A 298 -49.43 18.25 10.11
C LEU A 298 -50.29 16.99 10.03
N PRO A 299 -49.70 15.80 9.83
CA PRO A 299 -50.46 14.58 9.75
C PRO A 299 -51.36 14.51 10.97
N ASN A 300 -52.67 14.52 10.70
CA ASN A 300 -53.71 14.51 11.72
C ASN A 300 -53.38 13.38 12.69
N ALA A 301 -53.11 13.73 13.95
CA ALA A 301 -52.87 12.77 15.00
C ALA A 301 -54.13 11.92 15.18
N ALA A 302 -54.16 10.74 14.55
CA ALA A 302 -55.15 9.72 14.84
C ALA A 302 -54.81 9.10 16.21
N PRO A 303 -55.79 8.98 17.11
CA PRO A 303 -55.62 8.35 18.41
C PRO A 303 -55.69 6.82 18.31
N ASP A 304 -55.09 6.18 19.32
CA ASP A 304 -55.26 4.78 19.76
C ASP A 304 -54.67 3.66 18.90
N VAL A 305 -53.48 3.24 19.30
CA VAL A 305 -53.06 1.82 19.23
C VAL A 305 -53.00 1.29 20.67
N PRO A 306 -53.74 0.21 21.00
CA PRO A 306 -53.73 -0.37 22.34
C PRO A 306 -52.42 -1.12 22.62
N ALA A 307 -51.98 -1.00 23.87
CA ALA A 307 -50.85 -1.72 24.45
C ALA A 307 -50.99 -3.24 24.26
N VAL A 308 -49.97 -3.87 23.69
CA VAL A 308 -49.78 -5.32 23.70
C VAL A 308 -48.65 -5.65 24.65
N ALA A 309 -48.95 -6.61 25.53
CA ALA A 309 -48.21 -7.02 26.70
C ALA A 309 -46.82 -7.59 26.41
N GLU A 310 -45.91 -7.27 27.32
CA GLU A 310 -44.69 -8.04 27.60
C GLU A 310 -45.08 -9.41 28.16
N ASP A 311 -44.69 -10.48 27.48
CA ASP A 311 -44.56 -11.79 28.11
C ASP A 311 -43.53 -12.63 27.34
N ALA A 312 -42.40 -12.94 28.00
CA ALA A 312 -41.64 -14.18 27.85
C ALA A 312 -40.38 -14.13 28.71
N THR A 313 -40.54 -14.67 29.91
CA THR A 313 -39.48 -15.20 30.78
C THR A 313 -38.74 -16.33 30.06
N VAL A 314 -37.41 -16.28 30.00
CA VAL A 314 -36.57 -17.45 29.66
C VAL A 314 -35.59 -17.73 30.81
N THR A 315 -35.72 -18.95 31.31
CA THR A 315 -35.06 -19.59 32.44
C THR A 315 -33.66 -20.11 32.07
N PRO A 316 -32.68 -20.13 32.99
CA PRO A 316 -31.36 -20.73 32.74
C PRO A 316 -31.32 -22.24 33.05
N PRO A 317 -30.57 -23.08 32.30
CA PRO A 317 -30.37 -24.47 32.68
C PRO A 317 -29.04 -24.70 33.43
N ALA A 318 -29.20 -25.30 34.61
CA ALA A 318 -28.44 -26.40 35.20
C ALA A 318 -26.90 -26.39 35.17
N THR A 319 -26.37 -26.08 36.35
CA THR A 319 -25.08 -26.52 36.91
C THR A 319 -24.90 -28.04 36.82
N VAL A 320 -23.77 -28.49 36.25
CA VAL A 320 -23.28 -29.87 36.41
C VAL A 320 -21.84 -29.81 36.94
N THR A 321 -21.67 -30.22 38.20
CA THR A 321 -20.38 -30.55 38.81
C THR A 321 -19.86 -31.89 38.26
N PRO A 322 -18.52 -32.07 38.23
CA PRO A 322 -18.03 -33.29 38.85
C PRO A 322 -16.87 -33.07 39.82
N THR A 323 -17.01 -33.81 40.91
CA THR A 323 -16.07 -34.09 42.00
C THR A 323 -14.92 -34.99 41.53
N THR A 324 -13.84 -34.96 42.33
CA THR A 324 -12.89 -36.06 42.64
C THR A 324 -11.55 -36.06 41.88
N THR A 325 -10.46 -35.72 42.57
CA THR A 325 -9.56 -36.67 43.28
C THR A 325 -8.16 -36.08 43.43
N ALA A 326 -7.67 -36.11 44.67
CA ALA A 326 -6.35 -35.67 45.10
C ALA A 326 -5.22 -36.61 44.65
N ALA A 327 -4.02 -36.05 44.51
CA ALA A 327 -2.79 -36.71 44.94
C ALA A 327 -1.74 -35.65 45.26
N ALA A 328 -1.43 -35.54 46.56
CA ALA A 328 -0.35 -34.77 47.12
C ALA A 328 0.99 -35.48 46.89
N THR A 329 2.08 -34.71 46.80
CA THR A 329 3.37 -35.19 47.31
C THR A 329 4.15 -34.01 47.91
N ASP A 330 4.55 -34.26 49.14
CA ASP A 330 5.29 -33.42 50.09
C ASP A 330 6.77 -33.16 49.70
N VAL A 331 7.23 -31.92 49.95
CA VAL A 331 8.38 -31.48 50.82
C VAL A 331 9.77 -32.11 50.56
N PRO A 332 10.90 -31.34 50.48
CA PRO A 332 11.44 -30.68 51.68
C PRO A 332 12.15 -29.30 51.57
N PRO A 333 12.42 -28.66 52.74
CA PRO A 333 12.80 -27.26 52.89
C PRO A 333 14.26 -27.03 53.35
N GLY A 334 14.73 -25.78 53.18
CA GLY A 334 15.87 -25.18 53.92
C GLY A 334 17.27 -25.64 53.48
N SER A 335 18.36 -24.88 53.54
CA SER A 335 18.69 -23.64 54.28
C SER A 335 20.02 -23.05 53.66
N PRO A 336 20.90 -22.28 54.35
CA PRO A 336 21.07 -20.83 54.15
C PRO A 336 22.54 -20.36 53.94
N ILE A 337 22.77 -19.04 54.02
CA ILE A 337 24.02 -18.31 54.38
C ILE A 337 25.00 -17.94 53.24
N ALA A 338 25.18 -16.63 53.02
CA ALA A 338 26.45 -15.89 53.25
C ALA A 338 26.50 -14.60 52.40
N GLY A 339 26.53 -13.43 53.05
CA GLY A 339 27.37 -12.33 52.59
C GLY A 339 28.62 -12.26 53.49
N PRO A 340 29.42 -11.17 53.47
CA PRO A 340 29.76 -10.28 52.37
C PRO A 340 31.29 -10.35 52.08
N GLY A 341 31.73 -9.86 50.91
CA GLY A 341 33.16 -9.76 50.59
C GLY A 341 33.43 -8.56 49.71
N ASP A 342 34.00 -7.52 50.31
CA ASP A 342 34.67 -6.42 49.62
C ASP A 342 35.85 -6.95 48.80
N VAL A 343 35.88 -6.62 47.51
CA VAL A 343 37.11 -6.66 46.69
C VAL A 343 37.15 -5.39 45.84
N VAL A 344 38.20 -4.62 46.11
CA VAL A 344 38.68 -3.45 45.37
C VAL A 344 39.42 -3.92 44.11
N GLU A 345 39.40 -3.06 43.08
CA GLU A 345 40.24 -3.03 41.87
C GLU A 345 39.97 -4.05 40.74
N GLU A 346 39.53 -3.54 39.57
CA GLU A 346 40.40 -3.17 38.45
C GLU A 346 39.55 -3.12 37.16
N ARG A 347 39.17 -1.91 36.75
CA ARG A 347 38.24 -1.67 35.64
C ARG A 347 39.01 -1.62 34.32
N THR A 348 39.21 -2.77 33.70
CA THR A 348 39.78 -2.89 32.34
C THR A 348 38.73 -2.54 31.28
N GLU A 349 39.12 -1.69 30.32
CA GLU A 349 38.27 -1.11 29.25
C GLU A 349 37.86 -2.08 28.13
N ALA A 350 37.84 -3.39 28.36
CA ALA A 350 37.54 -4.40 27.33
C ALA A 350 36.04 -4.81 27.22
N SER A 351 35.13 -4.19 27.98
CA SER A 351 33.71 -4.64 28.07
C SER A 351 32.69 -3.79 27.28
N ARG A 352 33.12 -2.76 26.53
CA ARG A 352 32.19 -1.96 25.70
C ARG A 352 31.90 -2.54 24.31
N GLY A 353 32.60 -3.58 23.86
CA GLY A 353 32.39 -4.22 22.55
C GLY A 353 31.35 -5.35 22.52
N SER A 354 30.83 -5.79 23.67
CA SER A 354 29.98 -7.00 23.75
C SER A 354 28.46 -6.73 23.72
N PHE A 355 28.04 -5.50 24.02
CA PHE A 355 26.62 -5.19 24.16
C PHE A 355 25.89 -5.04 22.81
N THR A 356 26.54 -4.47 21.79
CA THR A 356 25.96 -4.29 20.45
C THR A 356 25.70 -5.64 19.77
N GLY A 357 26.63 -6.59 19.87
CA GLY A 357 26.46 -7.93 19.30
C GLY A 357 25.36 -8.77 19.94
N ALA A 358 24.95 -8.47 21.19
CA ALA A 358 23.78 -9.13 21.79
C ALA A 358 22.47 -8.58 21.20
N GLN A 359 22.36 -7.26 21.01
CA GLN A 359 21.17 -6.65 20.43
C GLN A 359 20.98 -7.05 18.96
N ASP A 360 22.06 -7.08 18.18
CA ASP A 360 22.02 -7.50 16.77
C ASP A 360 21.55 -8.97 16.63
N ARG A 361 21.99 -9.84 17.53
CA ARG A 361 21.55 -11.26 17.59
C ARG A 361 20.08 -11.39 17.95
N VAL A 362 19.59 -10.61 18.92
CA VAL A 362 18.16 -10.58 19.27
C VAL A 362 17.34 -10.13 18.06
N GLY A 363 17.75 -9.06 17.38
CA GLY A 363 17.07 -8.56 16.18
C GLY A 363 17.03 -9.56 15.03
N ALA A 364 18.16 -10.26 14.78
CA ALA A 364 18.25 -11.31 13.77
C ALA A 364 17.33 -12.51 14.11
N THR A 365 17.34 -12.96 15.37
CA THR A 365 16.51 -14.07 15.87
C THR A 365 15.03 -13.73 15.74
N LEU A 366 14.61 -12.53 16.15
CA LEU A 366 13.23 -12.06 16.02
C LEU A 366 12.78 -12.02 14.55
N SER A 367 13.65 -11.54 13.65
CA SER A 367 13.38 -11.50 12.22
C SER A 367 13.19 -12.90 11.62
N GLN A 368 14.04 -13.85 12.02
CA GLN A 368 13.94 -15.24 11.60
C GLN A 368 12.69 -15.93 12.17
N ALA A 369 12.37 -15.72 13.44
CA ALA A 369 11.17 -16.25 14.08
C ALA A 369 9.89 -15.76 13.37
N LYS A 370 9.83 -14.48 13.00
CA LYS A 370 8.69 -13.92 12.22
C LYS A 370 8.53 -14.59 10.86
N LYS A 371 9.64 -14.84 10.14
CA LYS A 371 9.62 -15.58 8.86
C LYS A 371 9.10 -17.01 9.03
N LEU A 372 9.48 -17.68 10.12
CA LEU A 372 8.99 -19.02 10.43
C LEU A 372 7.50 -19.02 10.76
N MET A 373 7.01 -18.05 11.55
CA MET A 373 5.58 -17.91 11.85
C MET A 373 4.74 -17.62 10.61
N SER A 374 5.21 -16.74 9.71
CA SER A 374 4.50 -16.47 8.44
C SER A 374 4.46 -17.67 7.49
N ALA A 375 5.45 -18.57 7.60
CA ALA A 375 5.50 -19.82 6.85
C ALA A 375 4.76 -20.99 7.56
N SER A 376 3.89 -20.68 8.54
CA SER A 376 3.16 -21.68 9.34
C SER A 376 4.06 -22.66 10.12
N ARG A 377 5.31 -22.30 10.41
CA ARG A 377 6.30 -23.08 11.17
C ARG A 377 6.47 -22.55 12.60
N ALA A 378 5.36 -22.30 13.30
CA ALA A 378 5.35 -21.68 14.63
C ALA A 378 6.13 -22.46 15.69
N ALA A 379 6.09 -23.80 15.67
CA ALA A 379 6.84 -24.64 16.62
C ALA A 379 8.37 -24.52 16.45
N GLU A 380 8.85 -24.22 15.24
CA GLU A 380 10.27 -23.95 14.99
C GLU A 380 10.66 -22.56 15.47
N ALA A 381 9.82 -21.55 15.20
CA ALA A 381 10.00 -20.20 15.74
C ALA A 381 10.09 -20.23 17.27
N GLN A 382 9.21 -20.99 17.92
CA GLN A 382 9.18 -21.15 19.38
C GLN A 382 10.47 -21.80 19.93
N ARG A 383 11.03 -22.81 19.25
CA ARG A 383 12.32 -23.42 19.63
C ARG A 383 13.46 -22.41 19.52
N LEU A 384 13.55 -21.73 18.38
CA LEU A 384 14.55 -20.69 18.12
C LEU A 384 14.51 -19.58 19.18
N LEU A 385 13.32 -19.10 19.52
CA LEU A 385 13.13 -18.04 20.53
C LEU A 385 13.52 -18.49 21.94
N ARG A 386 13.21 -19.74 22.32
CA ARG A 386 13.62 -20.30 23.62
C ARG A 386 15.13 -20.42 23.72
N ASP A 387 15.78 -20.95 22.69
CA ASP A 387 17.23 -21.12 22.67
C ASP A 387 17.96 -19.78 22.81
N GLU A 388 17.44 -18.72 22.18
CA GLU A 388 18.02 -17.38 22.31
C GLU A 388 17.68 -16.72 23.66
N LEU A 389 16.52 -17.00 24.23
CA LEU A 389 16.12 -16.49 25.54
C LEU A 389 16.97 -17.08 26.68
N VAL A 390 17.48 -18.32 26.54
CA VAL A 390 18.46 -18.89 27.47
C VAL A 390 19.75 -18.05 27.50
N LYS A 391 20.17 -17.54 26.34
CA LYS A 391 21.37 -16.69 26.21
C LYS A 391 21.10 -15.25 26.66
N THR A 392 19.87 -14.77 26.47
CA THR A 392 19.46 -13.40 26.76
C THR A 392 18.18 -13.35 27.61
N PRO A 393 18.23 -13.81 28.88
CA PRO A 393 17.02 -13.98 29.71
C PRO A 393 16.28 -12.67 30.02
N GLY A 394 16.95 -11.52 29.92
CA GLY A 394 16.35 -10.20 30.13
C GLY A 394 15.59 -9.63 28.92
N SER A 395 15.59 -10.30 27.76
CA SER A 395 14.97 -9.73 26.55
C SER A 395 13.45 -9.84 26.59
N ARG A 396 12.78 -8.71 26.87
CA ARG A 396 11.32 -8.58 26.79
C ARG A 396 10.78 -8.90 25.39
N GLU A 397 11.47 -8.47 24.34
CA GLU A 397 11.04 -8.66 22.95
C GLU A 397 11.00 -10.13 22.55
N LEU A 398 11.99 -10.92 22.98
CA LEU A 398 11.99 -12.37 22.78
C LEU A 398 10.82 -13.04 23.52
N ARG A 399 10.49 -12.58 24.72
CA ARG A 399 9.35 -13.12 25.49
C ARG A 399 8.01 -12.79 24.84
N LEU A 400 7.82 -11.56 24.35
CA LEU A 400 6.62 -11.16 23.60
C LEU A 400 6.46 -12.01 22.34
N ALA A 401 7.53 -12.17 21.55
CA ALA A 401 7.52 -13.04 20.37
C ALA A 401 7.28 -14.51 20.73
N LEU A 402 7.77 -14.97 21.89
CA LEU A 402 7.55 -16.33 22.37
C LEU A 402 6.09 -16.57 22.78
N VAL A 403 5.39 -15.58 23.36
CA VAL A 403 3.94 -15.66 23.62
C VAL A 403 3.18 -15.84 22.31
N GLU A 404 3.48 -15.03 21.28
CA GLU A 404 2.87 -15.14 19.95
C GLU A 404 3.16 -16.53 19.32
N ALA A 405 4.42 -16.94 19.26
CA ALA A 405 4.82 -18.21 18.66
C ALA A 405 4.19 -19.41 19.39
N SER A 406 4.11 -19.37 20.72
CA SER A 406 3.49 -20.43 21.53
C SER A 406 1.98 -20.49 21.29
N CYS A 407 1.32 -19.34 21.15
CA CYS A 407 -0.10 -19.28 20.79
C CYS A 407 -0.35 -19.93 19.42
N LEU A 408 0.42 -19.55 18.39
CA LEU A 408 0.29 -20.11 17.04
C LEU A 408 0.66 -21.60 16.96
N ALA A 409 1.59 -22.05 17.81
CA ALA A 409 1.98 -23.46 17.91
C ALA A 409 1.04 -24.29 18.80
N ARG A 410 0.03 -23.67 19.43
CA ARG A 410 -0.87 -24.30 20.42
C ARG A 410 -0.17 -24.87 21.65
N ASP A 411 0.98 -24.30 22.03
CA ASP A 411 1.69 -24.62 23.27
C ASP A 411 1.30 -23.62 24.37
N TRP A 412 0.09 -23.79 24.90
CA TRP A 412 -0.53 -22.85 25.83
C TRP A 412 0.25 -22.70 27.15
N ARG A 413 0.82 -23.80 27.66
CA ARG A 413 1.60 -23.79 28.91
C ARG A 413 2.86 -22.95 28.79
N THR A 414 3.59 -23.09 27.67
CA THR A 414 4.78 -22.26 27.45
C THR A 414 4.37 -20.80 27.31
N GLY A 415 3.33 -20.50 26.53
CA GLY A 415 2.83 -19.13 26.38
C GLY A 415 2.46 -18.49 27.72
N GLU A 416 1.69 -19.21 28.55
CA GLU A 416 1.18 -18.75 29.84
C GLU A 416 2.33 -18.40 30.80
N SER A 417 3.38 -19.23 30.85
CA SER A 417 4.56 -18.99 31.70
C SER A 417 5.30 -17.68 31.40
N GLN A 418 5.11 -17.12 30.20
CA GLN A 418 5.77 -15.88 29.77
C GLN A 418 4.93 -14.64 30.04
N ILE A 419 3.61 -14.76 30.22
CA ILE A 419 2.69 -13.61 30.32
C ILE A 419 3.05 -12.73 31.52
N SER A 420 3.23 -13.33 32.71
CA SER A 420 3.60 -12.57 33.92
C SER A 420 4.96 -11.88 33.83
N LEU A 421 5.83 -12.30 32.92
CA LEU A 421 7.16 -11.73 32.70
C LEU A 421 7.15 -10.57 31.69
N VAL A 422 6.06 -10.42 30.93
CA VAL A 422 5.87 -9.32 29.98
C VAL A 422 4.79 -8.33 30.44
N GLU A 423 4.03 -8.61 31.48
CA GLU A 423 3.15 -7.62 32.07
C GLU A 423 3.91 -6.54 32.85
N PRO A 424 3.45 -5.27 32.83
CA PRO A 424 2.31 -4.76 32.07
C PRO A 424 2.61 -4.58 30.57
N PHE A 425 1.62 -4.80 29.70
CA PHE A 425 1.72 -4.53 28.25
C PHE A 425 1.75 -3.02 27.97
N ARG A 426 2.68 -2.57 27.11
CA ARG A 426 2.85 -1.16 26.74
C ARG A 426 1.91 -0.76 25.59
N LYS A 427 1.74 0.55 25.38
CA LYS A 427 1.02 1.09 24.21
C LYS A 427 1.71 0.61 22.91
N GLY A 428 0.95 0.05 21.98
CA GLY A 428 1.48 -0.54 20.74
C GLY A 428 1.85 -2.02 20.84
N GLU A 429 1.75 -2.64 22.02
CA GLU A 429 1.90 -4.09 22.21
C GLU A 429 0.54 -4.84 22.13
N ASP A 430 -0.50 -4.20 21.60
CA ASP A 430 -1.88 -4.70 21.62
C ASP A 430 -2.04 -6.04 20.89
N ARG A 431 -1.25 -6.26 19.83
CA ARG A 431 -1.17 -7.56 19.15
C ARG A 431 -0.68 -8.68 20.08
N TYR A 432 0.32 -8.42 20.91
CA TYR A 432 0.81 -9.43 21.87
C TYR A 432 -0.16 -9.60 23.03
N ARG A 433 -0.85 -8.52 23.43
CA ARG A 433 -1.94 -8.57 24.42
C ARG A 433 -3.07 -9.49 23.96
N PHE A 434 -3.43 -9.43 22.67
CA PHE A 434 -4.39 -10.36 22.05
C PHE A 434 -3.93 -11.83 22.16
N TYR A 435 -2.70 -12.15 21.76
CA TYR A 435 -2.19 -13.52 21.85
C TYR A 435 -2.11 -14.02 23.31
N ALA A 436 -1.75 -13.14 24.25
CA ALA A 436 -1.77 -13.46 25.67
C ALA A 436 -3.19 -13.76 26.19
N ALA A 437 -4.20 -12.99 25.76
CA ALA A 437 -5.60 -13.25 26.08
C ALA A 437 -6.06 -14.61 25.57
N VAL A 438 -5.72 -14.96 24.32
CA VAL A 438 -6.02 -16.28 23.74
C VAL A 438 -5.37 -17.39 24.54
N VAL A 439 -4.09 -17.26 24.88
CA VAL A 439 -3.38 -18.26 25.69
C VAL A 439 -4.05 -18.45 27.06
N LEU A 440 -4.43 -17.38 27.75
CA LEU A 440 -5.12 -17.46 29.04
C LEU A 440 -6.50 -18.11 28.93
N PHE A 441 -7.24 -17.82 27.85
CA PHE A 441 -8.52 -18.45 27.60
C PHE A 441 -8.36 -19.96 27.39
N GLU A 442 -7.41 -20.38 26.55
CA GLU A 442 -7.14 -21.79 26.26
C GLU A 442 -6.59 -22.55 27.48
N THR A 443 -5.99 -21.87 28.47
CA THR A 443 -5.61 -22.48 29.76
C THR A 443 -6.71 -22.40 30.83
N GLY A 444 -7.90 -21.90 30.50
CA GLY A 444 -9.06 -21.84 31.41
C GLY A 444 -9.09 -20.63 32.35
N LYS A 445 -8.21 -19.64 32.15
CA LYS A 445 -8.16 -18.39 32.93
C LYS A 445 -9.02 -17.30 32.27
N LEU A 446 -10.34 -17.49 32.31
CA LEU A 446 -11.30 -16.65 31.59
C LEU A 446 -11.29 -15.17 31.99
N GLU A 447 -11.27 -14.86 33.29
CA GLU A 447 -11.35 -13.46 33.75
C GLU A 447 -10.12 -12.61 33.36
N PRO A 448 -8.86 -13.09 33.55
CA PRO A 448 -7.68 -12.43 32.98
C PRO A 448 -7.73 -12.30 31.45
N ALA A 449 -8.21 -13.34 30.75
CA ALA A 449 -8.33 -13.33 29.29
C ALA A 449 -9.30 -12.23 28.82
N ARG A 450 -10.47 -12.10 29.45
CA ARG A 450 -11.45 -11.04 29.18
C ARG A 450 -10.86 -9.65 29.35
N THR A 451 -10.13 -9.44 30.45
CA THR A 451 -9.49 -8.16 30.73
C THR A 451 -8.49 -7.77 29.63
N LEU A 452 -7.59 -8.69 29.24
CA LEU A 452 -6.61 -8.42 28.19
C LEU A 452 -7.27 -8.27 26.80
N MET A 453 -8.30 -9.06 26.51
CA MET A 453 -9.03 -9.00 25.23
C MET A 453 -9.76 -7.67 25.06
N ALA A 454 -10.50 -7.21 26.09
CA ALA A 454 -11.22 -5.94 26.06
C ALA A 454 -10.28 -4.74 25.83
N GLN A 455 -9.05 -4.82 26.34
CA GLN A 455 -8.03 -3.80 26.11
C GLN A 455 -7.38 -3.88 24.72
N ALA A 456 -7.26 -5.08 24.14
CA ALA A 456 -6.61 -5.26 22.84
C ALA A 456 -7.56 -4.97 21.67
N ALA A 457 -8.80 -5.46 21.75
CA ALA A 457 -9.77 -5.49 20.65
C ALA A 457 -9.94 -4.16 19.89
N PRO A 458 -10.04 -2.97 20.53
CA PRO A 458 -10.27 -1.71 19.82
C PRO A 458 -9.15 -1.28 18.87
N SER A 459 -7.96 -1.87 19.00
CA SER A 459 -6.76 -1.50 18.23
C SER A 459 -6.34 -2.54 17.19
N LEU A 460 -7.03 -3.70 17.14
CA LEU A 460 -6.70 -4.78 16.23
C LEU A 460 -7.44 -4.62 14.90
N ALA A 461 -6.76 -4.96 13.80
CA ALA A 461 -7.43 -5.15 12.53
C ALA A 461 -8.31 -6.41 12.59
N SER A 462 -9.55 -6.31 12.11
CA SER A 462 -10.48 -7.45 12.02
C SER A 462 -9.92 -8.52 11.09
N SER A 463 -10.10 -9.77 11.50
CA SER A 463 -9.79 -10.97 10.71
C SER A 463 -10.61 -12.13 11.27
N PRO A 464 -10.91 -13.18 10.48
CA PRO A 464 -11.71 -14.31 10.98
C PRO A 464 -11.17 -14.93 12.28
N TYR A 465 -9.85 -14.93 12.47
CA TYR A 465 -9.21 -15.42 13.69
C TYR A 465 -9.39 -14.48 14.89
N VAL A 466 -9.21 -13.17 14.68
CA VAL A 466 -9.40 -12.16 15.74
C VAL A 466 -10.87 -12.10 16.14
N ASP A 467 -11.78 -12.03 15.17
CA ASP A 467 -13.21 -11.92 15.40
C ASP A 467 -13.74 -13.13 16.17
N HIS A 468 -13.27 -14.34 15.83
CA HIS A 468 -13.63 -15.56 16.55
C HIS A 468 -13.27 -15.49 18.05
N TYR A 469 -12.02 -15.12 18.37
CA TYR A 469 -11.58 -15.09 19.77
C TYR A 469 -12.12 -13.89 20.55
N VAL A 470 -12.31 -12.73 19.91
CA VAL A 470 -13.01 -11.59 20.52
C VAL A 470 -14.40 -12.04 20.96
N LYS A 471 -15.15 -12.66 20.05
CA LYS A 471 -16.50 -13.17 20.31
C LYS A 471 -16.53 -14.18 21.46
N VAL A 472 -15.69 -15.22 21.39
CA VAL A 472 -15.71 -16.32 22.36
C VAL A 472 -15.24 -15.87 23.75
N ILE A 473 -14.23 -14.99 23.84
CA ILE A 473 -13.69 -14.56 25.14
C ILE A 473 -14.60 -13.51 25.80
N LEU A 474 -15.08 -12.53 25.04
CA LEU A 474 -15.95 -11.47 25.57
C LEU A 474 -17.42 -11.90 25.70
N GLY A 475 -17.85 -12.93 24.97
CA GLY A 475 -19.23 -13.44 25.00
C GLY A 475 -20.21 -12.61 24.16
N GLU A 476 -19.73 -11.98 23.09
CA GLU A 476 -20.52 -11.16 22.14
C GLU A 476 -21.21 -11.98 21.03
#